data_AF-A0A6I3LGZ1-F1
#
_entry.id   AF-A0A6I3LGZ1-F1
#
_cell.length_a   1.000
_cell.length_b   1.000
_cell.length_c   1.000
_cell.angle_alpha   90.00
_cell.angle_beta   90.00
_cell.angle_gamma   90.00
#
_symmetry.space_group_name_H-M   'P 1'
#
loop_
_entity.id
_entity.type
_entity.pdbx_description
1 polymer ?
#
loop_
_entity_poly.entity_id
_entity_poly.type
_entity_poly.pdbx_seq_one_letter_code
_entity_poly.pdbx_strand_id
1 'polypeptide(L)'
;NELVVYYQPKINFHDQKIYGFEALVRWNHPSKGIVPPGLFIPMAEKTSLISDIGRIVILQTAKQIKEWNKLGFDNICVSVNVV
;
A
#
# COMPACT_ATOMS: atom_id res chain seq x y z
N ASN A 1 11.38 7.32 7.74
CA ASN A 1 9.93 7.23 7.47
C ASN A 1 9.48 5.87 7.95
N GLU A 2 8.58 5.81 8.95
CA GLU A 2 8.18 4.54 9.59
C GLU A 2 7.00 3.87 8.88
N LEU A 3 6.32 4.59 7.97
CA LEU A 3 5.26 4.02 7.13
C LEU A 3 5.86 3.33 5.91
N VAL A 4 5.46 2.08 5.73
CA VAL A 4 5.82 1.23 4.58
C VAL A 4 4.55 0.71 3.91
N VAL A 5 4.58 0.52 2.59
CA VAL A 5 3.45 -0.04 1.83
C VAL A 5 3.80 -1.46 1.41
N TYR A 6 2.92 -2.39 1.77
CA TYR A 6 2.97 -3.78 1.32
C TYR A 6 2.01 -3.94 0.14
N TYR A 7 2.30 -4.88 -0.76
CA TYR A 7 1.51 -5.11 -1.97
C TYR A 7 0.97 -6.54 -1.96
N GLN A 8 -0.34 -6.67 -1.73
CA GLN A 8 -0.99 -7.98 -1.78
C GLN A 8 -1.41 -8.29 -3.23
N PRO A 9 -1.00 -9.43 -3.80
CA PRO A 9 -1.36 -9.79 -5.18
C PRO A 9 -2.86 -10.09 -5.30
N LYS A 10 -3.45 -9.65 -6.40
CA LYS A 10 -4.79 -10.00 -6.84
C LYS A 10 -4.68 -11.02 -7.96
N ILE A 11 -5.27 -12.20 -7.74
CA ILE A 11 -5.14 -13.36 -8.64
C ILE A 11 -6.47 -13.55 -9.36
N ASN A 12 -6.42 -13.71 -10.68
CA ASN A 12 -7.58 -14.11 -11.47
C ASN A 12 -7.79 -15.62 -11.26
N PHE A 13 -9.00 -16.00 -10.82
CA PHE A 13 -9.32 -17.39 -10.50
C PHE A 13 -9.28 -18.32 -11.74
N HIS A 14 -9.57 -17.79 -12.93
CA HIS A 14 -9.66 -18.60 -14.15
C HIS A 14 -8.30 -19.08 -14.66
N ASP A 15 -7.27 -18.22 -14.64
CA ASP A 15 -5.95 -18.50 -15.21
C ASP A 15 -4.81 -18.46 -14.17
N GLN A 16 -5.13 -18.22 -12.90
CA GLN A 16 -4.21 -18.07 -11.77
C GLN A 16 -3.15 -16.99 -11.96
N LYS A 17 -3.37 -16.04 -12.89
CA LYS A 17 -2.42 -14.95 -13.13
C LYS A 17 -2.69 -13.78 -12.20
N ILE A 18 -1.62 -13.09 -11.82
CA ILE A 18 -1.71 -11.82 -11.11
C ILE A 18 -2.20 -10.77 -12.11
N TYR A 19 -3.29 -10.07 -11.77
CA TYR A 19 -3.82 -8.97 -12.58
C TYR A 19 -3.64 -7.59 -11.92
N GLY A 20 -3.17 -7.55 -10.68
CA GLY A 20 -2.92 -6.32 -9.96
C GLY A 20 -2.56 -6.56 -8.50
N PHE A 21 -2.48 -5.48 -7.74
CA PHE A 21 -2.13 -5.51 -6.33
C PHE A 21 -3.03 -4.59 -5.51
N GLU A 22 -3.11 -4.84 -4.21
CA GLU A 22 -3.62 -3.89 -3.23
C GLU A 22 -2.47 -3.30 -2.41
N ALA A 23 -2.41 -1.98 -2.36
CA ALA A 23 -1.49 -1.23 -1.51
C ALA A 23 -2.02 -1.18 -0.08
N LEU A 24 -1.26 -1.77 0.83
CA LEU A 24 -1.61 -1.95 2.23
C LEU A 24 -0.57 -1.27 3.10
N VAL A 25 -0.94 -0.15 3.71
CA VAL A 25 -0.04 0.56 4.62
C VAL A 25 0.24 -0.27 5.88
N ARG A 26 1.48 -0.19 6.35
CA ARG A 26 1.97 -0.77 7.59
C ARG A 26 2.81 0.27 8.31
N TRP A 27 2.78 0.22 9.63
CA TRP A 27 3.67 1.03 10.46
C TRP A 27 4.81 0.14 10.97
N ASN A 28 6.03 0.41 10.50
CA ASN A 28 7.26 -0.19 11.01
C ASN A 28 7.72 0.54 12.27
N HIS A 29 7.09 0.21 13.40
CA HIS A 29 7.32 0.86 14.68
C HIS A 29 8.67 0.42 15.28
N PRO A 30 9.50 1.33 15.83
CA PRO A 30 10.84 1.01 16.32
C PRO A 30 10.92 -0.15 17.33
N SER A 31 9.99 -0.24 18.28
CA SER A 31 9.92 -1.31 19.27
C SER A 31 8.84 -2.38 19.03
N LYS A 32 7.77 -2.08 18.28
CA LYS A 32 6.64 -3.02 18.07
C LYS A 32 6.72 -3.79 16.75
N GLY A 33 7.70 -3.47 15.90
CA GLY A 33 7.81 -4.06 14.56
C GLY A 33 6.66 -3.64 13.64
N ILE A 34 6.23 -4.55 12.78
CA ILE A 34 5.19 -4.26 11.78
C ILE A 34 3.80 -4.26 12.42
N VAL A 35 3.22 -3.07 12.55
CA VAL A 35 1.87 -2.85 13.07
C VAL A 35 0.86 -2.78 11.91
N PRO A 36 -0.24 -3.56 11.95
CA PRO A 36 -1.28 -3.55 10.92
C PRO A 36 -2.16 -2.29 10.97
N PRO A 37 -2.78 -1.92 9.83
CA PRO A 37 -3.58 -0.69 9.69
C PRO A 37 -4.75 -0.61 10.67
N GLY A 38 -5.41 -1.73 10.97
CA GLY A 38 -6.54 -1.76 11.90
C GLY A 38 -6.22 -1.27 13.32
N LEU A 39 -4.94 -1.20 13.71
CA LEU A 39 -4.52 -0.71 15.03
C LEU A 39 -4.20 0.78 15.07
N PHE A 40 -4.00 1.44 13.92
CA PHE A 40 -3.61 2.87 13.90
C PHE A 40 -4.48 3.74 12.99
N ILE A 41 -5.10 3.18 11.94
CA ILE A 41 -5.99 3.92 11.03
C ILE A 41 -7.19 4.54 11.77
N PRO A 42 -7.91 3.84 12.68
CA PRO A 42 -9.03 4.47 13.40
C PRO A 42 -8.62 5.65 14.27
N MET A 43 -7.36 5.70 14.72
CA MET A 43 -6.82 6.84 15.46
C MET A 43 -6.40 7.95 14.50
N ALA A 44 -5.79 7.61 13.36
CA ALA A 44 -5.42 8.56 12.33
C ALA A 44 -6.65 9.26 11.74
N GLU A 45 -7.78 8.56 11.57
CA GLU A 45 -9.07 9.09 11.11
C GLU A 45 -9.67 10.14 12.03
N LYS A 46 -9.51 9.97 13.34
CA LYS A 46 -9.95 10.94 14.35
C LYS A 46 -9.09 12.21 14.37
N THR A 47 -8.04 12.24 13.56
CA THR A 47 -7.10 13.35 13.41
C THR A 47 -6.97 13.73 11.94
N SER A 48 -6.26 14.81 11.63
CA SER A 48 -5.96 15.15 10.23
C SER A 48 -4.84 14.29 9.62
N LEU A 49 -4.27 13.33 10.38
CA LEU A 49 -3.16 12.49 9.94
C LEU A 49 -3.55 11.49 8.84
N ILE A 50 -4.84 11.13 8.72
CA ILE A 50 -5.29 10.19 7.68
C ILE A 50 -4.99 10.71 6.26
N SER A 51 -5.13 12.02 6.03
CA SER A 51 -4.81 12.66 4.76
C SER A 51 -3.32 12.57 4.42
N ASP A 52 -2.46 12.78 5.42
CA ASP A 52 -1.01 12.69 5.26
C ASP A 52 -0.56 11.25 4.97
N ILE A 53 -1.15 10.27 5.68
CA ILE A 53 -0.93 8.85 5.42
C ILE A 53 -1.34 8.50 4.00
N GLY A 54 -2.53 8.93 3.57
CA GLY A 54 -3.03 8.71 2.20
C GLY A 54 -2.05 9.26 1.15
N ARG A 55 -1.58 10.49 1.33
CA ARG A 55 -0.56 11.10 0.44
C ARG A 55 0.72 10.27 0.38
N ILE A 56 1.22 9.80 1.53
CA ILE A 56 2.41 8.95 1.59
C ILE A 56 2.19 7.64 0.84
N VAL A 57 1.05 6.97 1.04
CA VAL A 57 0.72 5.69 0.38
C VAL A 57 0.65 5.85 -1.13
N ILE A 58 0.00 6.91 -1.62
CA ILE A 58 -0.10 7.20 -3.06
C ILE A 58 1.29 7.44 -3.65
N LEU A 59 2.12 8.27 -3.01
CA LEU A 59 3.47 8.58 -3.50
C LEU A 59 4.38 7.35 -3.51
N GLN A 60 4.33 6.51 -2.48
CA GLN A 60 5.10 5.26 -2.45
C GLN A 60 4.62 4.28 -3.53
N THR A 61 3.30 4.15 -3.69
CA THR A 61 2.70 3.28 -4.71
C THR A 61 3.03 3.73 -6.13
N ALA A 62 2.96 5.03 -6.43
CA ALA A 62 3.34 5.56 -7.73
C ALA A 62 4.83 5.29 -8.06
N LYS A 63 5.71 5.44 -7.05
CA LYS A 63 7.13 5.08 -7.20
C LYS A 63 7.30 3.58 -7.45
N GLN A 64 6.60 2.73 -6.71
CA GLN A 64 6.67 1.28 -6.89
C GLN A 64 6.21 0.84 -8.28
N ILE A 65 5.10 1.39 -8.78
CA ILE A 65 4.61 1.15 -10.15
C ILE A 65 5.67 1.54 -11.17
N LYS A 66 6.32 2.71 -11.00
CA LYS A 66 7.40 3.14 -11.89
C LYS A 66 8.57 2.15 -11.89
N GLU A 67 8.96 1.61 -10.73
CA GLU A 67 10.02 0.61 -10.67
C GLU A 67 9.62 -0.71 -11.32
N TRP A 68 8.38 -1.17 -11.14
CA TRP A 68 7.90 -2.37 -11.83
C TRP A 68 7.81 -2.20 -13.35
N ASN A 69 7.37 -1.04 -13.84
CA ASN A 69 7.39 -0.73 -15.27
C ASN A 69 8.81 -0.81 -15.85
N LYS A 70 9.83 -0.30 -15.13
CA LYS A 70 11.23 -0.42 -15.56
C LYS A 70 11.73 -1.86 -15.63
N LEU A 71 11.14 -2.76 -14.85
CA LEU A 71 11.46 -4.20 -14.85
C LEU A 71 10.69 -4.96 -15.95
N GLY A 72 9.90 -4.27 -16.78
CA GLY A 72 9.11 -4.87 -17.86
C GLY A 72 7.75 -5.41 -17.42
N PHE A 73 7.31 -5.12 -16.19
CA PHE A 73 5.95 -5.43 -15.75
C PHE A 73 5.00 -4.29 -16.13
N ASP A 74 4.70 -4.19 -17.42
CA ASP A 74 3.78 -3.18 -17.94
C ASP A 74 2.33 -3.46 -17.50
N ASN A 75 1.52 -2.40 -17.38
CA ASN A 75 0.09 -2.47 -17.05
C ASN A 75 -0.26 -3.02 -15.65
N ILE A 76 0.63 -2.89 -14.65
CA ILE A 76 0.26 -3.21 -13.26
C ILE A 76 -0.77 -2.21 -12.72
N CYS A 77 -1.92 -2.72 -12.33
CA CYS A 77 -2.92 -1.98 -11.57
C CYS A 77 -2.69 -2.16 -10.07
N VAL A 78 -2.64 -1.04 -9.32
CA VAL A 78 -2.59 -1.07 -7.85
C VAL A 78 -3.78 -0.31 -7.28
N SER A 79 -4.55 -0.98 -6.43
CA SER A 79 -5.63 -0.34 -5.66
C SER A 79 -5.08 0.26 -4.38
N VAL A 80 -5.51 1.48 -4.05
CA VAL A 80 -5.19 2.16 -2.80
C VAL A 80 -6.47 2.30 -1.99
N ASN A 81 -6.42 1.94 -0.72
CA ASN A 81 -7.53 2.16 0.21
C ASN A 81 -7.66 3.66 0.51
N VAL A 82 -8.86 4.19 0.33
CA VAL A 82 -9.23 5.56 0.67
C VAL A 82 -10.14 5.56 1.87
N VAL A 83 -10.01 6.59 2.70
CA VAL A 83 -10.76 6.81 3.93
C VAL A 83 -11.37 8.21 3.85
#